data_AF-A0A8J3KE94-F1
#
_entry.id   AF-A0A8J3KE94-F1
#
_cell.length_a   1.000
_cell.length_b   1.000
_cell.length_c   1.000
_cell.angle_alpha   90.00
_cell.angle_beta   90.00
_cell.angle_gamma   90.00
#
_symmetry.space_group_name_H-M   'P 1'
#
loop_
_entity.id
_entity.type
_entity.pdbx_description
1 polymer ?
#
loop_
_entity_poly.entity_id
_entity_poly.type
_entity_poly.pdbx_seq_one_letter_code
_entity_poly.pdbx_strand_id
1 'polypeptide(L)'
;MGSTRVTVCLSAAAQGRLEAALDEALAPFEAMQGHPDERDVWDSWLIRGSSDGSGFWIAPGWEDDPRLLHDPPQYDGVPLPSRPGLCAGGPAGLLELSGAHDRAVGLAAGMCDLWQQLTDQFPPALPIETFGEIHILSLFEDIATRRRSYGAQPMISAFLKVYPWDLLDTVLGYGDDLTRLFAAGRNEVMSQAARLARRGTDLLTLDGWWVQQDGRATHGSCDTWESCAHRNDAPPHPGDILPLLAELPEDAIIVSVKCHT
;
A
#
# COMPACT_ATOMS: atom_id res chain seq x y z
N MET A 1 7.99 -18.39 5.62
CA MET A 1 8.37 -17.23 6.44
C MET A 1 7.35 -16.17 6.17
N GLY A 2 6.64 -15.75 7.21
CA GLY A 2 5.52 -14.83 7.09
C GLY A 2 6.06 -13.41 6.96
N SER A 3 5.20 -12.49 6.52
CA SER A 3 5.47 -11.07 6.74
C SER A 3 4.16 -10.37 7.03
N THR A 4 4.13 -9.56 8.07
CA THR A 4 2.98 -8.76 8.45
C THR A 4 3.24 -7.31 8.10
N ARG A 5 2.18 -6.57 7.74
CA ARG A 5 2.27 -5.11 7.54
C ARG A 5 1.60 -4.41 8.69
N VAL A 6 2.28 -3.42 9.24
CA VAL A 6 1.79 -2.55 10.30
C VAL A 6 1.91 -1.09 9.87
N THR A 7 0.92 -0.31 10.23
CA THR A 7 0.98 1.15 10.18
C THR A 7 1.34 1.66 11.54
N VAL A 8 2.48 2.33 11.66
CA VAL A 8 2.96 2.90 12.92
C VAL A 8 2.64 4.38 12.97
N CYS A 9 1.97 4.80 14.03
CA CYS A 9 1.72 6.19 14.35
C CYS A 9 2.75 6.66 15.37
N LEU A 10 3.49 7.72 15.05
CA LEU A 10 4.50 8.34 15.90
C LEU A 10 4.16 9.82 16.12
N SER A 11 4.57 10.37 17.27
CA SER A 11 4.40 11.79 17.52
C SER A 11 5.29 12.63 16.61
N ALA A 12 4.97 13.92 16.45
CA ALA A 12 5.79 14.86 15.68
C ALA A 12 7.26 14.93 16.14
N ALA A 13 7.53 14.64 17.42
CA ALA A 13 8.88 14.59 17.97
C ALA A 13 9.76 13.46 17.38
N ALA A 14 9.18 12.51 16.65
CA ALA A 14 9.93 11.51 15.89
C ALA A 14 10.60 12.11 14.63
N GLN A 15 10.20 13.31 14.20
CA GLN A 15 10.78 13.97 13.05
C GLN A 15 12.30 14.20 13.26
N GLY A 16 13.11 13.64 12.37
CA GLY A 16 14.57 13.68 12.46
C GLY A 16 15.22 12.54 13.25
N ARG A 17 14.44 11.66 13.91
CA ARG A 17 14.91 10.45 14.61
C ARG A 17 14.08 9.21 14.28
N LEU A 18 13.54 9.16 13.06
CA LEU A 18 12.50 8.23 12.66
C LEU A 18 12.84 6.76 12.96
N GLU A 19 14.03 6.30 12.57
CA GLU A 19 14.45 4.90 12.78
C GLU A 19 14.48 4.56 14.27
N ALA A 20 15.10 5.40 15.10
CA ALA A 20 15.13 5.20 16.55
C ALA A 20 13.73 5.22 17.18
N ALA A 21 12.83 6.07 16.70
CA ALA A 21 11.45 6.11 17.16
C ALA A 21 10.66 4.86 16.74
N LEU A 22 10.93 4.31 15.56
CA LEU A 22 10.36 3.03 15.11
C LEU A 22 10.89 1.87 15.95
N ASP A 23 12.20 1.81 16.20
CA ASP A 23 12.80 0.81 17.08
C ASP A 23 12.15 0.84 18.46
N GLU A 24 12.03 2.01 19.08
CA GLU A 24 11.38 2.18 20.38
C GLU A 24 9.91 1.75 20.38
N ALA A 25 9.16 2.09 19.32
CA ALA A 25 7.74 1.76 19.22
C ALA A 25 7.50 0.26 18.98
N LEU A 26 8.37 -0.37 18.18
CA LEU A 26 8.24 -1.77 17.78
C LEU A 26 8.85 -2.74 18.80
N ALA A 27 9.85 -2.31 19.58
CA ALA A 27 10.58 -3.14 20.55
C ALA A 27 9.70 -4.02 21.45
N PRO A 28 8.54 -3.57 21.96
CA PRO A 28 7.69 -4.42 22.80
C PRO A 28 7.10 -5.65 22.09
N PHE A 29 7.19 -5.70 20.76
CA PHE A 29 6.61 -6.75 19.91
C PHE A 29 7.69 -7.58 19.18
N GLU A 30 8.95 -7.42 19.56
CA GLU A 30 10.06 -8.19 19.00
C GLU A 30 9.97 -9.65 19.47
N ALA A 31 10.08 -10.56 18.50
CA ALA A 31 9.98 -11.99 18.71
C ALA A 31 11.18 -12.51 19.50
N MET A 32 10.97 -13.62 20.24
CA MET A 32 12.02 -14.36 20.94
C MET A 32 12.70 -13.59 22.09
N GLN A 33 12.10 -12.49 22.54
CA GLN A 33 12.54 -11.71 23.71
C GLN A 33 12.04 -12.30 25.06
N GLY A 34 11.31 -13.42 25.03
CA GLY A 34 10.73 -14.04 26.23
C GLY A 34 9.45 -13.36 26.72
N HIS A 35 8.78 -12.60 25.85
CA HIS A 35 7.42 -12.12 26.05
C HIS A 35 6.41 -13.27 25.83
N PRO A 36 5.15 -13.12 26.27
CA PRO A 36 4.10 -14.05 25.88
C PRO A 36 3.93 -14.09 24.36
N ASP A 37 3.60 -15.26 23.81
CA ASP A 37 3.47 -15.53 22.37
C ASP A 37 2.65 -14.47 21.60
N GLU A 38 1.74 -13.78 22.27
CA GLU A 38 0.90 -12.70 21.72
C GLU A 38 1.68 -11.42 21.33
N ARG A 39 2.92 -11.27 21.81
CA ARG A 39 3.84 -10.17 21.50
C ARG A 39 4.99 -10.58 20.58
N ASP A 40 5.15 -11.87 20.26
CA ASP A 40 6.18 -12.33 19.34
C ASP A 40 5.74 -12.08 17.87
N VAL A 41 5.88 -10.84 17.41
CA VAL A 41 5.32 -10.40 16.12
C VAL A 41 6.37 -10.22 15.03
N TRP A 42 7.64 -9.97 15.35
CA TRP A 42 8.65 -9.70 14.33
C TRP A 42 10.09 -10.04 14.73
N ASP A 43 10.93 -10.48 13.79
CA ASP A 43 12.39 -10.66 13.99
C ASP A 43 13.24 -9.59 13.28
N SER A 44 12.65 -8.90 12.32
CA SER A 44 13.20 -7.75 11.62
C SER A 44 12.09 -6.91 10.98
N TRP A 45 12.38 -5.64 10.68
CA TRP A 45 11.41 -4.73 10.07
C TRP A 45 12.06 -3.81 9.03
N LEU A 46 11.25 -3.32 8.07
CA LEU A 46 11.66 -2.29 7.12
C LEU A 46 10.51 -1.34 6.76
N ILE A 47 10.82 -0.06 6.54
CA ILE A 47 9.86 0.89 5.96
C ILE A 47 9.49 0.41 4.55
N ARG A 48 8.20 0.20 4.29
CA ARG A 48 7.70 -0.29 3.00
C ARG A 48 6.28 0.17 2.74
N GLY A 49 6.06 0.71 1.55
CA GLY A 49 4.73 0.89 1.00
C GLY A 49 4.71 1.66 -0.32
N SER A 50 5.77 2.40 -0.61
CA SER A 50 5.80 3.26 -1.78
C SER A 50 5.98 2.48 -3.09
N SER A 51 6.86 1.48 -3.15
CA SER A 51 7.18 0.76 -4.40
C SER A 51 6.27 -0.43 -4.69
N ASP A 52 5.72 -1.05 -3.64
CA ASP A 52 4.86 -2.24 -3.74
C ASP A 52 3.36 -1.90 -3.79
N GLY A 53 3.02 -0.61 -3.76
CA GLY A 53 1.65 -0.12 -3.84
C GLY A 53 0.86 -0.22 -2.54
N SER A 54 1.48 -0.65 -1.43
CA SER A 54 0.77 -0.77 -0.16
C SER A 54 0.78 0.51 0.68
N GLY A 55 1.35 1.60 0.18
CA GLY A 55 1.65 2.83 0.92
C GLY A 55 0.44 3.73 1.13
N PHE A 56 0.71 5.03 1.21
CA PHE A 56 -0.30 6.08 1.35
C PHE A 56 -0.30 6.97 0.13
N TRP A 57 -1.50 7.40 -0.27
CA TRP A 57 -1.64 8.47 -1.25
C TRP A 57 -1.09 9.77 -0.69
N ILE A 58 -0.32 10.48 -1.50
CA ILE A 58 0.19 11.82 -1.17
C ILE A 58 -0.93 12.83 -1.44
N ALA A 59 -1.11 13.78 -0.54
CA ALA A 59 -2.04 14.89 -0.72
C ALA A 59 -1.60 15.76 -1.92
N PRO A 60 -2.53 16.23 -2.78
CA PRO A 60 -2.18 17.03 -3.95
C PRO A 60 -1.34 18.26 -3.61
N GLY A 61 -0.26 18.49 -4.36
CA GLY A 61 0.65 19.63 -4.19
C GLY A 61 1.82 19.37 -3.25
N TRP A 62 1.90 18.17 -2.65
CA TRP A 62 2.96 17.76 -1.73
C TRP A 62 3.86 16.66 -2.29
N GLU A 63 3.71 16.30 -3.56
CA GLU A 63 4.39 15.16 -4.18
C GLU A 63 5.94 15.20 -4.07
N ASP A 64 6.52 16.39 -3.99
CA ASP A 64 7.96 16.61 -3.87
C ASP A 64 8.41 17.02 -2.44
N ASP A 65 7.53 16.92 -1.43
CA ASP A 65 7.88 17.33 -0.06
C ASP A 65 8.91 16.35 0.55
N PRO A 66 10.08 16.85 1.02
CA PRO A 66 11.15 16.00 1.52
C PRO A 66 10.83 15.29 2.85
N ARG A 67 9.71 15.63 3.50
CA ARG A 67 9.24 14.93 4.71
C ARG A 67 8.48 13.65 4.39
N LEU A 68 8.14 13.41 3.11
CA LEU A 68 7.59 12.14 2.67
C LEU A 68 8.63 11.02 2.81
N LEU A 69 8.16 9.87 3.27
CA LEU A 69 8.97 8.69 3.47
C LEU A 69 8.84 7.77 2.25
N HIS A 70 9.97 7.22 1.83
CA HIS A 70 10.03 6.29 0.70
C HIS A 70 10.69 4.98 1.14
N ASP A 71 10.54 3.95 0.31
CA ASP A 71 11.15 2.66 0.60
C ASP A 71 12.68 2.80 0.59
N PRO A 72 13.39 2.11 1.50
CA PRO A 72 14.85 2.10 1.47
C PRO A 72 15.33 1.49 0.15
N PRO A 73 16.56 1.83 -0.28
CA PRO A 73 17.16 1.19 -1.44
C PRO A 73 17.30 -0.32 -1.23
N GLN A 74 17.47 -1.04 -2.33
CA GLN A 74 17.83 -2.46 -2.29
C GLN A 74 19.19 -2.66 -1.63
N TYR A 75 19.54 -3.93 -1.33
CA TYR A 75 20.82 -4.29 -0.70
C TYR A 75 22.05 -3.84 -1.53
N ASP A 76 21.88 -3.67 -2.84
CA ASP A 76 22.90 -3.19 -3.78
C ASP A 76 22.94 -1.66 -3.89
N GLY A 77 22.12 -0.95 -3.10
CA GLY A 77 22.01 0.51 -3.08
C GLY A 77 21.09 1.08 -4.17
N VAL A 78 20.48 0.27 -5.02
CA VAL A 78 19.58 0.75 -6.08
C VAL A 78 18.29 1.29 -5.44
N PRO A 79 17.91 2.56 -5.70
CA PRO A 79 16.66 3.11 -5.19
C PRO A 79 15.45 2.28 -5.66
N LEU A 80 14.47 2.13 -4.77
CA LEU A 80 13.20 1.53 -5.13
C LEU A 80 12.20 2.66 -5.44
N PRO A 81 11.94 2.92 -6.73
CA PRO A 81 11.08 4.04 -7.10
C PRO A 81 9.69 3.83 -6.53
N SER A 82 9.15 4.88 -5.93
CA SER A 82 7.77 4.89 -5.47
C SER A 82 6.83 4.84 -6.66
N ARG A 83 5.71 4.15 -6.49
CA ARG A 83 4.64 4.21 -7.47
C ARG A 83 4.07 5.64 -7.52
N PRO A 84 3.59 6.10 -8.69
CA PRO A 84 3.09 7.46 -8.85
C PRO A 84 2.03 7.82 -7.80
N GLY A 85 2.27 8.91 -7.07
CA GLY A 85 1.36 9.43 -6.06
C GLY A 85 1.34 8.67 -4.73
N LEU A 86 2.22 7.69 -4.53
CA LEU A 86 2.33 6.94 -3.28
C LEU A 86 3.64 7.22 -2.54
N CYS A 87 3.57 7.16 -1.21
CA CYS A 87 4.71 7.17 -0.30
C CYS A 87 4.59 6.06 0.75
N ALA A 88 5.67 5.77 1.46
CA ALA A 88 5.67 4.81 2.57
C ALA A 88 5.14 5.44 3.87
N GLY A 89 4.99 6.77 3.92
CA GLY A 89 4.53 7.49 5.10
C GLY A 89 4.98 8.95 5.10
N GLY A 90 4.75 9.63 6.21
CA GLY A 90 5.08 11.03 6.43
C GLY A 90 4.16 11.67 7.47
N PRO A 91 4.28 12.98 7.70
CA PRO A 91 3.31 13.74 8.48
C PRO A 91 1.89 13.55 7.93
N ALA A 92 0.91 13.36 8.81
CA ALA A 92 -0.48 13.06 8.43
C ALA A 92 -1.08 14.11 7.48
N GLY A 93 -0.76 15.39 7.69
CA GLY A 93 -1.23 16.49 6.83
C GLY A 93 -0.68 16.48 5.40
N LEU A 94 0.31 15.63 5.08
CA LEU A 94 0.84 15.44 3.72
C LEU A 94 0.21 14.24 3.00
N LEU A 95 -0.63 13.47 3.70
CA LEU A 95 -1.22 12.25 3.19
C LEU A 95 -2.70 12.48 2.85
N GLU A 96 -3.15 11.88 1.76
CA GLU A 96 -4.56 11.85 1.39
C GLU A 96 -5.26 10.72 2.17
N LEU A 97 -5.66 10.99 3.42
CA LEU A 97 -6.24 9.97 4.30
C LEU A 97 -7.77 9.87 4.16
N SER A 98 -8.46 10.99 3.96
CA SER A 98 -9.93 11.01 3.87
C SER A 98 -10.45 10.79 2.45
N GLY A 99 -9.72 11.24 1.42
CA GLY A 99 -10.14 11.17 0.02
C GLY A 99 -9.52 10.02 -0.78
N ALA A 100 -8.70 9.15 -0.18
CA ALA A 100 -8.03 8.06 -0.90
C ALA A 100 -9.01 7.14 -1.65
N HIS A 101 -10.13 6.80 -1.00
CA HIS A 101 -11.18 5.99 -1.59
C HIS A 101 -11.79 6.67 -2.82
N ASP A 102 -12.28 7.91 -2.64
CA ASP A 102 -12.92 8.67 -3.71
C ASP A 102 -11.96 8.94 -4.87
N ARG A 103 -10.68 9.20 -4.57
CA ARG A 103 -9.62 9.38 -5.57
C ARG A 103 -9.40 8.11 -6.39
N ALA A 104 -9.25 6.95 -5.74
CA ALA A 104 -9.04 5.68 -6.43
C ALA A 104 -10.24 5.32 -7.31
N VAL A 105 -11.46 5.47 -6.78
CA VAL A 105 -12.71 5.23 -7.51
C VAL A 105 -12.87 6.20 -8.68
N GLY A 106 -12.54 7.48 -8.49
CA GLY A 106 -12.57 8.50 -9.54
C GLY A 106 -11.58 8.21 -10.68
N LEU A 107 -10.36 7.77 -10.34
CA LEU A 107 -9.37 7.34 -11.33
C LEU A 107 -9.86 6.12 -12.11
N ALA A 108 -10.40 5.10 -11.42
CA ALA A 108 -10.94 3.90 -12.04
C ALA A 108 -12.13 4.22 -12.96
N ALA A 109 -13.00 5.15 -12.58
CA ALA A 109 -14.09 5.65 -13.41
C ALA A 109 -13.56 6.30 -14.70
N GLY A 110 -12.56 7.17 -14.60
CA GLY A 110 -11.91 7.79 -15.76
C GLY A 110 -11.21 6.78 -16.68
N MET A 111 -10.60 5.74 -16.10
CA MET A 111 -10.05 4.61 -16.86
C MET A 111 -11.12 3.88 -17.67
N CYS A 112 -12.28 3.57 -17.06
CA CYS A 112 -13.40 2.96 -17.78
C CYS A 112 -13.93 3.86 -18.91
N ASP A 113 -14.04 5.17 -18.66
CA ASP A 113 -14.51 6.14 -19.66
C ASP A 113 -13.57 6.20 -20.87
N LEU A 114 -12.25 6.27 -20.62
CA LEU A 114 -11.25 6.23 -21.68
C LEU A 114 -11.28 4.91 -22.46
N TRP A 115 -11.39 3.78 -21.77
CA TRP A 115 -11.45 2.46 -22.43
C TRP A 115 -12.63 2.37 -23.39
N GLN A 116 -13.81 2.83 -22.96
CA GLN A 116 -15.00 2.86 -23.81
C GLN A 116 -14.79 3.76 -25.02
N GLN A 117 -14.27 4.97 -24.80
CA GLN A 117 -13.98 5.91 -25.88
C GLN A 117 -12.98 5.35 -26.91
N LEU A 118 -11.97 4.59 -26.49
CA LEU A 118 -10.98 4.00 -27.39
C LEU A 118 -11.53 2.79 -28.15
N THR A 119 -12.47 2.05 -27.55
CA THR A 119 -13.15 0.91 -28.21
C THR A 119 -13.92 1.36 -29.45
N ASP A 120 -14.47 2.58 -29.43
CA ASP A 120 -15.18 3.16 -30.58
C ASP A 120 -14.23 3.66 -31.70
N GLN A 121 -12.95 3.86 -31.39
CA GLN A 121 -11.96 4.49 -32.30
C GLN A 121 -10.96 3.50 -32.91
N PHE A 122 -10.71 2.37 -32.25
CA PHE A 122 -9.71 1.40 -32.64
C PHE A 122 -10.32 0.01 -32.85
N PRO A 123 -9.67 -0.86 -33.65
CA PRO A 123 -10.01 -2.27 -33.64
C PRO A 123 -9.88 -2.86 -32.22
N PRO A 124 -10.73 -3.83 -31.84
CA PRO A 124 -10.63 -4.47 -30.53
C PRO A 124 -9.22 -5.00 -30.26
N ALA A 125 -8.69 -4.70 -29.09
CA ALA A 125 -7.41 -5.25 -28.64
C ALA A 125 -7.53 -6.77 -28.40
N LEU A 126 -6.48 -7.50 -28.77
CA LEU A 126 -6.33 -8.92 -28.47
C LEU A 126 -5.88 -9.11 -27.01
N PRO A 127 -6.32 -10.18 -26.32
CA PRO A 127 -5.88 -10.52 -24.97
C PRO A 127 -4.37 -10.76 -24.87
N ILE A 128 -3.79 -10.56 -23.68
CA ILE A 128 -2.33 -10.61 -23.50
C ILE A 128 -1.75 -11.99 -23.79
N GLU A 129 -2.52 -13.05 -23.58
CA GLU A 129 -2.12 -14.44 -23.82
C GLU A 129 -1.86 -14.73 -25.31
N THR A 130 -2.31 -13.85 -26.20
CA THR A 130 -2.04 -13.94 -27.64
C THR A 130 -0.57 -13.65 -27.98
N PHE A 131 0.17 -12.96 -27.10
CA PHE A 131 1.49 -12.39 -27.40
C PHE A 131 2.67 -13.28 -26.97
N GLY A 132 2.60 -14.58 -27.29
CA GLY A 132 3.68 -15.55 -27.08
C GLY A 132 3.49 -16.42 -25.85
N GLU A 133 4.24 -17.52 -25.73
CA GLU A 133 4.21 -18.43 -24.56
C GLU A 133 5.17 -17.96 -23.46
N ILE A 134 4.96 -18.42 -22.23
CA ILE A 134 5.87 -18.18 -21.10
C ILE A 134 6.54 -19.51 -20.76
N HIS A 135 7.86 -19.54 -20.81
CA HIS A 135 8.63 -20.71 -20.37
C HIS A 135 9.28 -20.45 -19.02
N ILE A 136 9.30 -21.47 -18.15
CA ILE A 136 9.84 -21.31 -16.79
C ILE A 136 11.31 -20.90 -16.75
N LEU A 137 12.09 -21.29 -17.76
CA LEU A 137 13.52 -20.96 -17.86
C LEU A 137 13.79 -19.53 -18.34
N SER A 138 12.82 -18.88 -18.98
CA SER A 138 12.89 -17.51 -19.51
C SER A 138 11.76 -16.63 -18.97
N LEU A 139 11.16 -17.02 -17.84
CA LEU A 139 9.91 -16.48 -17.29
C LEU A 139 9.86 -14.95 -17.29
N PHE A 140 10.89 -14.30 -16.75
CA PHE A 140 10.93 -12.84 -16.63
C PHE A 140 11.06 -12.14 -17.99
N GLU A 141 11.87 -12.69 -18.90
CA GLU A 141 12.07 -12.13 -20.24
C GLU A 141 10.83 -12.32 -21.12
N ASP A 142 10.19 -13.48 -21.03
CA ASP A 142 8.96 -13.79 -21.75
C ASP A 142 7.80 -12.90 -21.29
N ILE A 143 7.64 -12.72 -19.98
CA ILE A 143 6.64 -11.79 -19.41
C ILE A 143 6.88 -10.37 -19.92
N ALA A 144 8.13 -9.89 -19.84
CA ALA A 144 8.46 -8.53 -20.29
C ALA A 144 8.22 -8.35 -21.80
N THR A 145 8.57 -9.35 -22.61
CA THR A 145 8.36 -9.33 -24.07
C THR A 145 6.88 -9.37 -24.43
N ARG A 146 6.10 -10.23 -23.77
CA ARG A 146 4.65 -10.31 -23.93
C ARG A 146 3.99 -8.98 -23.59
N ARG A 147 4.32 -8.38 -22.43
CA ARG A 147 3.77 -7.09 -21.98
C ARG A 147 4.12 -5.95 -22.95
N ARG A 148 5.35 -5.90 -23.46
CA ARG A 148 5.74 -4.94 -24.53
C ARG A 148 4.93 -5.11 -25.80
N SER A 149 4.73 -6.36 -26.25
CA SER A 149 4.03 -6.67 -27.50
C SER A 149 2.54 -6.36 -27.39
N TYR A 150 1.92 -6.71 -26.26
CA TYR A 150 0.56 -6.32 -25.92
C TYR A 150 0.39 -4.80 -25.84
N GLY A 151 1.33 -4.12 -25.17
CA GLY A 151 1.37 -2.66 -25.05
C GLY A 151 1.54 -1.92 -26.38
N ALA A 152 2.05 -2.58 -27.42
CA ALA A 152 2.25 -2.01 -28.75
C ALA A 152 0.96 -2.00 -29.60
N GLN A 153 -0.12 -2.67 -29.17
CA GLN A 153 -1.40 -2.59 -29.87
C GLN A 153 -1.91 -1.13 -29.88
N PRO A 154 -2.49 -0.62 -30.98
CA PRO A 154 -2.87 0.79 -31.08
C PRO A 154 -3.78 1.28 -29.94
N MET A 155 -4.82 0.50 -29.62
CA MET A 155 -5.76 0.81 -28.54
C MET A 155 -5.06 0.81 -27.17
N ILE A 156 -4.26 -0.23 -26.89
CA ILE A 156 -3.54 -0.38 -25.61
C ILE A 156 -2.50 0.73 -25.45
N SER A 157 -1.73 1.02 -26.49
CA SER A 157 -0.75 2.10 -26.50
C SER A 157 -1.41 3.47 -26.28
N ALA A 158 -2.57 3.73 -26.90
CA ALA A 158 -3.33 4.95 -26.69
C ALA A 158 -3.82 5.08 -25.24
N PHE A 159 -4.31 3.99 -24.65
CA PHE A 159 -4.74 3.95 -23.26
C PHE A 159 -3.58 4.24 -22.30
N LEU A 160 -2.47 3.53 -22.46
CA LEU A 160 -1.30 3.61 -21.57
C LEU A 160 -0.58 4.95 -21.61
N LYS A 161 -0.78 5.77 -22.65
CA LYS A 161 -0.29 7.16 -22.70
C LYS A 161 -0.97 8.05 -21.66
N VAL A 162 -2.21 7.74 -21.29
CA VAL A 162 -2.99 8.49 -20.30
C VAL A 162 -2.88 7.84 -18.93
N TYR A 163 -3.05 6.52 -18.88
CA TYR A 163 -2.97 5.73 -17.65
C TYR A 163 -1.82 4.72 -17.74
N PRO A 164 -0.60 5.11 -17.36
CA PRO A 164 0.55 4.22 -17.42
C PRO A 164 0.36 3.03 -16.47
N TRP A 165 1.09 1.95 -16.74
CA TRP A 165 1.05 0.71 -15.98
C TRP A 165 1.19 0.91 -14.46
N ASP A 166 2.13 1.74 -14.02
CA ASP A 166 2.38 1.95 -12.59
C ASP A 166 1.17 2.57 -11.87
N LEU A 167 0.39 3.40 -12.57
CA LEU A 167 -0.84 3.98 -12.02
C LEU A 167 -1.98 2.95 -11.98
N LEU A 168 -2.09 2.10 -13.00
CA LEU A 168 -3.04 0.98 -13.02
C LEU A 168 -2.75 0.01 -11.88
N ASP A 169 -1.48 -0.38 -11.70
CA ASP A 169 -1.06 -1.29 -10.64
C ASP A 169 -1.33 -0.69 -9.25
N THR A 170 -1.27 0.62 -9.10
CA THR A 170 -1.63 1.33 -7.87
C THR A 170 -3.14 1.34 -7.61
N VAL A 171 -3.96 1.66 -8.60
CA VAL A 171 -5.41 1.86 -8.41
C VAL A 171 -6.18 0.55 -8.43
N LEU A 172 -5.85 -0.33 -9.39
CA LEU A 172 -6.58 -1.55 -9.67
C LEU A 172 -5.81 -2.80 -9.24
N GLY A 173 -4.59 -2.66 -8.74
CA GLY A 173 -3.75 -3.82 -8.48
C GLY A 173 -3.30 -4.47 -9.79
N TYR A 174 -2.33 -5.36 -9.67
CA TYR A 174 -1.66 -5.99 -10.81
C TYR A 174 -2.63 -6.45 -11.89
N GLY A 175 -2.52 -5.86 -13.08
CA GLY A 175 -3.39 -6.16 -14.21
C GLY A 175 -2.61 -6.09 -15.52
N ASP A 176 -1.95 -7.18 -15.91
CA ASP A 176 -1.24 -7.21 -17.19
C ASP A 176 -2.18 -7.26 -18.41
N ASP A 177 -3.46 -7.63 -18.20
CA ASP A 177 -4.45 -7.71 -19.27
C ASP A 177 -5.62 -6.74 -19.07
N LEU A 178 -5.56 -5.61 -19.76
CA LEU A 178 -6.62 -4.61 -19.79
C LEU A 178 -7.90 -5.13 -20.46
N THR A 179 -7.80 -6.02 -21.44
CA THR A 179 -8.98 -6.56 -22.12
C THR A 179 -9.82 -7.38 -21.15
N ARG A 180 -9.18 -8.22 -20.33
CA ARG A 180 -9.83 -8.99 -19.28
C ARG A 180 -10.35 -8.08 -18.16
N LEU A 181 -9.54 -7.11 -17.73
CA LEU A 181 -9.89 -6.15 -16.68
C LEU A 181 -11.17 -5.39 -17.03
N PHE A 182 -11.24 -4.80 -18.22
CA PHE A 182 -12.42 -4.01 -18.63
C PHE A 182 -13.58 -4.87 -19.12
N ALA A 183 -13.35 -6.12 -19.55
CA ALA A 183 -14.44 -7.07 -19.84
C ALA A 183 -15.25 -7.45 -18.59
N ALA A 184 -14.67 -7.33 -17.38
CA ALA A 184 -15.40 -7.51 -16.12
C ALA A 184 -16.48 -6.43 -15.91
N GLY A 185 -16.38 -5.31 -16.63
CA GLY A 185 -17.33 -4.21 -16.61
C GLY A 185 -17.02 -3.15 -15.56
N ARG A 186 -17.60 -1.96 -15.76
CA ARG A 186 -17.35 -0.76 -14.96
C ARG A 186 -17.51 -0.98 -13.45
N ASN A 187 -18.58 -1.65 -13.04
CA ASN A 187 -18.88 -1.86 -11.62
C ASN A 187 -17.82 -2.70 -10.94
N GLU A 188 -17.29 -3.73 -11.60
CA GLU A 188 -16.23 -4.57 -11.03
C GLU A 188 -14.91 -3.81 -10.92
N VAL A 189 -14.55 -3.04 -11.96
CA VAL A 189 -13.35 -2.19 -11.94
C VAL A 189 -13.43 -1.17 -10.79
N MET A 190 -14.57 -0.51 -10.60
CA MET A 190 -14.76 0.44 -9.50
C MET A 190 -14.76 -0.25 -8.13
N SER A 191 -15.38 -1.42 -8.01
CA SER A 191 -15.38 -2.23 -6.78
C SER A 191 -13.96 -2.68 -6.40
N GLN A 192 -13.16 -3.07 -7.39
CA GLN A 192 -11.75 -3.41 -7.21
C GLN A 192 -10.94 -2.21 -6.73
N ALA A 193 -11.11 -1.04 -7.34
CA ALA A 193 -10.46 0.19 -6.90
C ALA A 193 -10.84 0.56 -5.46
N ALA A 194 -12.14 0.54 -5.15
CA ALA A 194 -12.67 0.78 -3.80
C ALA A 194 -12.08 -0.18 -2.77
N ARG A 195 -11.98 -1.47 -3.10
CA ARG A 195 -11.42 -2.50 -2.21
C ARG A 195 -9.93 -2.31 -1.96
N LEU A 196 -9.17 -1.94 -2.98
CA LEU A 196 -7.71 -1.75 -2.88
C LEU A 196 -7.33 -0.41 -2.25
N ALA A 197 -8.21 0.60 -2.32
CA ALA A 197 -8.02 1.87 -1.63
C ALA A 197 -8.14 1.75 -0.10
N ARG A 198 -8.83 0.71 0.39
CA ARG A 198 -8.94 0.44 1.83
C ARG A 198 -7.59 0.01 2.39
N ARG A 199 -7.30 0.45 3.61
CA ARG A 199 -6.08 0.06 4.31
C ARG A 199 -6.38 -0.92 5.43
N GLY A 200 -6.37 -2.20 5.08
CA GLY A 200 -6.42 -3.30 6.04
C GLY A 200 -4.99 -3.76 6.35
N THR A 201 -4.27 -3.02 7.18
CA THR A 201 -3.00 -3.43 7.80
C THR A 201 -3.18 -3.48 9.30
N ASP A 202 -2.26 -4.09 10.04
CA ASP A 202 -2.21 -3.87 11.48
C ASP A 202 -1.93 -2.38 11.77
N LEU A 203 -2.26 -1.92 12.97
CA LEU A 203 -2.07 -0.53 13.40
C LEU A 203 -1.34 -0.51 14.74
N LEU A 204 -0.21 0.18 14.80
CA LEU A 204 0.48 0.54 16.05
C LEU A 204 0.15 2.00 16.39
N THR A 205 -0.69 2.21 17.39
CA THR A 205 -1.18 3.54 17.78
C THR A 205 -0.14 4.34 18.57
N LEU A 206 -0.35 5.65 18.69
CA LEU A 206 0.49 6.54 19.51
C LEU A 206 0.58 6.10 20.98
N ASP A 207 -0.48 5.47 21.49
CA ASP A 207 -0.57 5.01 22.88
C ASP A 207 0.04 3.61 23.08
N GLY A 208 0.66 3.03 22.04
CA GLY A 208 1.38 1.76 22.11
C GLY A 208 0.50 0.52 21.96
N TRP A 209 -0.66 0.63 21.32
CA TRP A 209 -1.50 -0.53 20.98
C TRP A 209 -1.15 -1.08 19.60
N TRP A 210 -0.76 -2.35 19.54
CA TRP A 210 -0.74 -3.11 18.30
C TRP A 210 -2.11 -3.74 18.08
N VAL A 211 -2.85 -3.21 17.11
CA VAL A 211 -4.18 -3.66 16.72
C VAL A 211 -4.07 -4.47 15.44
N GLN A 212 -4.38 -5.76 15.54
CA GLN A 212 -4.40 -6.69 14.41
C GLN A 212 -5.67 -6.54 13.60
N GLN A 213 -5.60 -6.87 12.32
CA GLN A 213 -6.77 -6.79 11.42
C GLN A 213 -7.97 -7.62 11.87
N ASP A 214 -7.73 -8.71 12.60
CA ASP A 214 -8.78 -9.57 13.16
C ASP A 214 -9.46 -8.99 14.41
N GLY A 215 -9.04 -7.80 14.85
CA GLY A 215 -9.58 -7.07 15.98
C GLY A 215 -8.89 -7.34 17.31
N ARG A 216 -7.90 -8.24 17.36
CA ARG A 216 -7.08 -8.43 18.57
C ARG A 216 -6.19 -7.20 18.79
N ALA A 217 -6.01 -6.82 20.05
CA ALA A 217 -5.19 -5.68 20.42
C ALA A 217 -4.27 -6.04 21.59
N THR A 218 -2.98 -5.74 21.43
CA THR A 218 -1.95 -5.99 22.44
C THR A 218 -1.27 -4.67 22.80
N HIS A 219 -1.16 -4.37 24.09
CA HIS A 219 -0.50 -3.15 24.54
C HIS A 219 0.98 -3.43 24.83
N GLY A 220 1.88 -2.63 24.25
CA GLY A 220 3.32 -2.87 24.35
C GLY A 220 3.86 -2.82 25.79
N SER A 221 3.26 -2.00 26.65
CA SER A 221 3.73 -1.83 28.04
C SER A 221 3.13 -2.83 29.03
N CYS A 222 2.27 -3.74 28.59
CA CYS A 222 1.55 -4.67 29.46
C CYS A 222 1.92 -6.12 29.17
N ASP A 223 1.84 -6.96 30.21
CA ASP A 223 2.34 -8.33 30.07
C ASP A 223 1.41 -9.25 29.30
N THR A 224 0.14 -9.27 29.68
CA THR A 224 -0.91 -10.04 29.01
C THR A 224 -2.18 -9.20 28.87
N TRP A 225 -3.10 -9.64 28.01
CA TRP A 225 -4.42 -9.02 27.88
C TRP A 225 -5.20 -8.98 29.21
N GLU A 226 -5.16 -10.04 30.01
CA GLU A 226 -5.89 -10.14 31.29
C GLU A 226 -5.34 -9.20 32.37
N SER A 227 -4.04 -8.90 32.32
CA SER A 227 -3.34 -8.04 33.28
C SER A 227 -3.20 -6.59 32.80
N CYS A 228 -3.61 -6.30 31.57
CA CYS A 228 -3.51 -4.97 30.99
C CYS A 228 -4.46 -3.98 31.68
N ALA A 229 -3.88 -3.03 32.44
CA ALA A 229 -4.64 -1.95 33.06
C ALA A 229 -5.33 -1.02 32.04
N HIS A 230 -4.80 -0.97 30.82
CA HIS A 230 -5.31 -0.15 29.72
C HIS A 230 -6.40 -0.85 28.90
N ARG A 231 -6.77 -2.11 29.20
CA ARG A 231 -7.68 -2.92 28.38
C ARG A 231 -8.99 -2.22 27.98
N ASN A 232 -9.53 -1.38 28.86
CA ASN A 232 -10.77 -0.64 28.58
C ASN A 232 -10.60 0.47 27.52
N ASP A 233 -9.36 0.86 27.25
CA ASP A 233 -8.95 1.87 26.27
C ASP A 233 -8.49 1.25 24.95
N ALA A 234 -8.53 -0.09 24.83
CA ALA A 234 -8.11 -0.80 23.63
C ALA A 234 -8.96 -0.39 22.42
N PRO A 235 -8.37 0.19 21.36
CA PRO A 235 -9.13 0.59 20.20
C PRO A 235 -9.56 -0.65 19.38
N PRO A 236 -10.79 -0.68 18.86
CA PRO A 236 -11.19 -1.73 17.92
C PRO A 236 -10.48 -1.55 16.58
N HIS A 237 -10.18 -2.65 15.88
CA HIS A 237 -9.73 -2.53 14.49
C HIS A 237 -10.90 -2.12 13.59
N PRO A 238 -10.83 -0.98 12.87
CA PRO A 238 -11.95 -0.49 12.05
C PRO A 238 -12.11 -1.26 10.73
N GLY A 239 -11.19 -2.17 10.41
CA GLY A 239 -11.08 -2.86 9.14
C GLY A 239 -10.45 -1.99 8.04
N ASP A 240 -10.83 -0.71 7.95
CA ASP A 240 -10.10 0.32 7.21
C ASP A 240 -9.57 1.37 8.18
N ILE A 241 -8.24 1.48 8.28
CA ILE A 241 -7.60 2.35 9.28
C ILE A 241 -7.54 3.82 8.84
N LEU A 242 -7.79 4.15 7.57
CA LEU A 242 -7.63 5.51 7.05
C LEU A 242 -8.47 6.57 7.81
N PRO A 243 -9.74 6.32 8.18
CA PRO A 243 -10.51 7.29 8.97
C PRO A 243 -9.89 7.57 10.35
N LEU A 244 -9.32 6.58 11.02
CA LEU A 244 -8.64 6.78 12.30
C LEU A 244 -7.36 7.61 12.13
N LEU A 245 -6.61 7.34 11.06
CA LEU A 245 -5.40 8.11 10.76
C LEU A 245 -5.72 9.58 10.44
N ALA A 246 -6.87 9.85 9.81
CA ALA A 246 -7.31 11.20 9.48
C ALA A 246 -7.68 12.05 10.71
N GLU A 247 -7.92 11.42 11.87
CA GLU A 247 -8.19 12.12 13.14
C GLU A 247 -6.90 12.50 13.90
N LEU A 248 -5.74 12.05 13.45
CA LEU A 248 -4.46 12.38 14.06
C LEU A 248 -4.10 13.86 13.84
N PRO A 249 -3.29 14.46 14.74
CA PRO A 249 -2.66 15.75 14.47
C PRO A 249 -1.93 15.75 13.12
N GLU A 250 -2.00 16.87 12.39
CA GLU A 250 -1.38 16.97 11.05
C GLU A 250 0.13 16.71 11.05
N ASP A 251 0.79 16.96 12.18
CA ASP A 251 2.22 16.75 12.39
C ASP A 251 2.58 15.36 12.94
N ALA A 252 1.59 14.52 13.28
CA ALA A 252 1.82 13.13 13.62
C ALA A 252 2.42 12.40 12.41
N ILE A 253 3.42 11.55 12.66
CA ILE A 253 4.11 10.81 11.60
C ILE A 253 3.46 9.44 11.46
N ILE A 254 3.02 9.12 10.25
CA ILE A 254 2.43 7.82 9.91
C ILE A 254 3.43 7.08 9.02
N VAL A 255 3.70 5.81 9.34
CA VAL A 255 4.70 5.01 8.64
C VAL A 255 4.16 3.63 8.31
N SER A 256 4.32 3.20 7.07
CA SER A 256 4.04 1.82 6.65
C SER A 256 5.30 0.98 6.84
N VAL A 257 5.20 -0.06 7.66
CA VAL A 257 6.31 -0.96 8.00
C VAL A 257 5.93 -2.39 7.62
N LYS A 258 6.89 -3.10 7.04
CA LYS A 258 6.82 -4.54 6.81
C LYS A 258 7.68 -5.24 7.85
N CYS A 259 7.04 -6.07 8.66
CA CYS A 259 7.67 -6.90 9.68
C CYS A 259 7.84 -8.34 9.14
N HIS A 260 9.00 -8.94 9.40
CA HIS A 260 9.31 -10.32 9.05
C HIS A 260 9.07 -11.26 10.25
N THR A 261 8.57 -12.47 9.96
CA THR A 261 8.30 -13.54 10.94
C THR A 261 8.81 -14.90 10.50
#